data_AF-A0A4P5UXA0-F1
#
_entry.id   AF-A0A4P5UXA0-F1
#
_cell.length_a   1.000
_cell.length_b   1.000
_cell.length_c   1.000
_cell.angle_alpha   90.00
_cell.angle_beta   90.00
_cell.angle_gamma   90.00
#
_symmetry.space_group_name_H-M   'P 1'
#
loop_
_entity.id
_entity.type
_entity.pdbx_description
1 polymer ?
#
loop_
_entity_poly.entity_id
_entity_poly.type
_entity_poly.pdbx_seq_one_letter_code
_entity_poly.pdbx_strand_id
1 'polypeptide(L)'
;MAVGGMLLLAACDQPAPTAPAAVTAAPTAVPASPAPFGTAFQLPTAPAAAATPAAASRGTVCAFPIKLADGSAYEAARYNFNWQQGITTQQLNTRAGTLQLEGQVTIAAGERSLVILHRADTAPTLEVTDLWPPGSTLLIDPLTGASETRRADGTVARQLLMDAVGDTRGMPAYLDIKSVDRQFDAAGSYILRITTNTAHEGKFIWSFQELEIAIGEERIVQRTLSSGKQLNLYYPTKGKYSDYTGTVVVQANTVTWPLQDGGLLPFAARSATSAAAVDKTEAYPAELFSSLWELAAASCG
;
A
#
# COMPACT_ATOMS: atom_id res chain seq x y z
N MET A 1 45.25 47.95 5.22
CA MET A 1 44.56 48.66 6.32
C MET A 1 43.93 47.60 7.20
N ALA A 2 43.95 47.74 8.53
CA ALA A 2 43.71 46.66 9.52
C ALA A 2 44.75 45.50 9.40
N VAL A 3 45.58 45.10 10.38
CA VAL A 3 45.65 45.31 11.85
C VAL A 3 44.48 44.66 12.60
N GLY A 4 44.67 43.82 13.64
CA GLY A 4 45.91 43.29 14.25
C GLY A 4 45.65 42.82 15.71
N GLY A 5 46.55 42.01 16.30
CA GLY A 5 46.40 41.44 17.66
C GLY A 5 45.55 40.14 17.68
N MET A 6 45.91 39.01 18.31
CA MET A 6 47.02 38.60 19.18
C MET A 6 46.93 38.95 20.70
N LEU A 7 47.18 37.91 21.52
CA LEU A 7 47.63 37.87 22.94
C LEU A 7 46.64 38.13 24.12
N LEU A 8 46.30 37.01 24.81
CA LEU A 8 46.66 36.67 26.21
C LEU A 8 45.99 37.26 27.49
N LEU A 9 45.47 36.30 28.29
CA LEU A 9 45.83 35.97 29.70
C LEU A 9 45.19 36.69 30.91
N ALA A 10 45.17 35.90 32.00
CA ALA A 10 45.31 36.26 33.42
C ALA A 10 44.07 36.80 34.19
N ALA A 11 43.86 36.49 35.48
CA ALA A 11 44.42 35.43 36.36
C ALA A 11 43.59 35.34 37.68
N CYS A 12 44.18 34.73 38.72
CA CYS A 12 43.82 34.73 40.15
C CYS A 12 42.77 33.67 40.61
N ASP A 13 43.01 32.87 41.67
CA ASP A 13 44.31 32.52 42.29
C ASP A 13 44.26 31.19 43.10
N GLN A 14 45.42 30.79 43.64
CA GLN A 14 45.77 29.65 44.51
C GLN A 14 45.07 29.64 45.90
N PRO A 15 45.19 28.58 46.76
CA PRO A 15 46.07 27.40 46.70
C PRO A 15 45.42 26.00 46.95
N ALA A 16 46.25 24.94 46.86
CA ALA A 16 46.00 23.55 47.27
C ALA A 16 46.39 23.32 48.78
N PRO A 17 46.58 22.10 49.38
CA PRO A 17 46.64 20.70 48.88
C PRO A 17 45.65 19.75 49.67
N THR A 18 45.61 18.40 49.61
CA THR A 18 46.64 17.35 49.38
C THR A 18 46.18 16.08 48.63
N ALA A 19 47.07 15.67 47.72
CA ALA A 19 47.53 14.34 47.24
C ALA A 19 47.32 13.09 48.14
N PRO A 20 47.66 11.84 47.69
CA PRO A 20 48.40 11.40 46.48
C PRO A 20 47.62 10.33 45.66
N ALA A 21 48.13 9.48 44.74
CA ALA A 21 49.43 9.14 44.11
C ALA A 21 49.14 8.34 42.80
N ALA A 22 50.04 8.00 41.87
CA ALA A 22 51.35 8.51 41.43
C ALA A 22 51.62 7.96 39.99
N VAL A 23 52.58 8.53 39.23
CA VAL A 23 52.79 8.26 37.79
C VAL A 23 54.11 7.52 37.52
N THR A 24 54.18 6.69 36.48
CA THR A 24 55.42 6.46 35.67
C THR A 24 55.07 5.94 34.27
N ALA A 25 55.89 6.24 33.25
CA ALA A 25 55.64 5.85 31.86
C ALA A 25 56.91 5.71 31.00
N ALA A 26 56.85 4.82 30.00
CA ALA A 26 57.79 4.63 28.88
C ALA A 26 59.22 4.12 29.26
N PRO A 27 59.98 3.51 28.31
CA PRO A 27 60.51 4.23 27.14
C PRO A 27 60.46 3.50 25.78
N THR A 28 60.51 4.32 24.72
CA THR A 28 60.99 4.01 23.34
C THR A 28 60.28 2.96 22.48
N ALA A 29 60.35 3.16 21.15
CA ALA A 29 59.69 2.35 20.13
C ALA A 29 60.70 1.78 19.11
N VAL A 30 60.33 0.67 18.47
CA VAL A 30 61.01 0.07 17.30
C VAL A 30 59.94 -0.26 16.24
N PRO A 31 60.11 0.12 14.96
CA PRO A 31 59.08 -0.06 13.94
C PRO A 31 59.07 -1.46 13.30
N ALA A 32 57.86 -1.98 13.12
CA ALA A 32 57.40 -2.98 12.14
C ALA A 32 58.36 -4.08 11.62
N SER A 33 58.05 -5.32 11.97
CA SER A 33 58.26 -6.49 11.09
C SER A 33 56.89 -6.94 10.56
N PRO A 34 56.73 -7.29 9.27
CA PRO A 34 55.42 -7.66 8.72
C PRO A 34 54.93 -9.01 9.26
N ALA A 35 53.70 -9.05 9.76
CA ALA A 35 53.09 -10.29 10.25
C ALA A 35 52.79 -11.25 9.09
N PRO A 36 53.21 -12.54 9.16
CA PRO A 36 52.86 -13.53 8.15
C PRO A 36 51.37 -13.91 8.20
N PHE A 37 50.82 -14.29 7.06
CA PHE A 37 49.44 -14.77 6.93
C PHE A 37 49.19 -16.01 7.79
N GLY A 38 48.14 -16.00 8.63
CA GLY A 38 47.82 -17.18 9.46
C GLY A 38 46.84 -16.96 10.62
N THR A 39 45.87 -16.06 10.53
CA THR A 39 44.82 -15.95 11.57
C THR A 39 43.86 -17.15 11.51
N ALA A 40 43.72 -17.86 12.62
CA ALA A 40 42.90 -19.07 12.71
C ALA A 40 41.40 -18.82 12.51
N PHE A 41 40.72 -19.78 11.91
CA PHE A 41 39.27 -19.75 11.68
C PHE A 41 38.52 -19.93 13.01
N GLN A 42 37.94 -18.85 13.54
CA GLN A 42 37.08 -18.94 14.72
C GLN A 42 35.73 -19.54 14.32
N LEU A 43 35.36 -20.69 14.89
CA LEU A 43 34.01 -21.21 14.77
C LEU A 43 33.01 -20.17 15.32
N PRO A 44 31.85 -19.97 14.68
CA PRO A 44 30.78 -19.16 15.25
C PRO A 44 30.45 -19.62 16.67
N THR A 45 30.38 -18.66 17.60
CA THR A 45 29.90 -18.91 18.97
C THR A 45 28.49 -19.51 18.91
N ALA A 46 28.14 -20.33 19.89
CA ALA A 46 26.89 -21.11 19.91
C ALA A 46 25.67 -20.27 19.49
N PRO A 47 24.74 -20.85 18.70
CA PRO A 47 23.61 -20.11 18.16
C PRO A 47 22.84 -19.46 19.30
N ALA A 48 22.65 -18.14 19.21
CA ALA A 48 21.77 -17.42 20.12
C ALA A 48 20.40 -18.11 20.11
N ALA A 49 19.84 -18.38 21.30
CA ALA A 49 18.57 -19.06 21.41
C ALA A 49 17.52 -18.30 20.59
N ALA A 50 17.02 -18.94 19.52
CA ALA A 50 16.01 -18.34 18.67
C ALA A 50 14.82 -17.96 19.56
N ALA A 51 14.52 -16.67 19.64
CA ALA A 51 13.44 -16.19 20.49
C ALA A 51 12.15 -16.87 20.04
N THR A 52 11.57 -17.70 20.92
CA THR A 52 10.28 -18.35 20.67
C THR A 52 9.30 -17.28 20.21
N PRO A 53 8.72 -17.39 19.00
CA PRO A 53 7.80 -16.38 18.50
C PRO A 53 6.73 -16.11 19.56
N ALA A 54 6.59 -14.84 19.95
CA ALA A 54 5.63 -14.45 20.98
C ALA A 54 4.26 -15.00 20.57
N ALA A 55 3.64 -15.80 21.45
CA ALA A 55 2.43 -16.54 21.12
C ALA A 55 1.39 -15.57 20.54
N ALA A 56 1.03 -15.80 19.27
CA ALA A 56 0.30 -14.83 18.46
C ALA A 56 -0.89 -14.28 19.26
N SER A 57 -0.88 -12.97 19.53
CA SER A 57 -1.89 -12.34 20.37
C SER A 57 -3.25 -12.70 19.81
N ARG A 58 -4.10 -13.35 20.61
CA ARG A 58 -5.49 -13.62 20.22
C ARG A 58 -6.16 -12.27 20.01
N GLY A 59 -6.23 -11.84 18.76
CA GLY A 59 -6.89 -10.61 18.38
C GLY A 59 -8.33 -10.63 18.90
N THR A 60 -8.84 -9.50 19.36
CA THR A 60 -10.24 -9.43 19.76
C THR A 60 -11.09 -9.58 18.50
N VAL A 61 -11.77 -10.73 18.41
CA VAL A 61 -12.67 -11.06 17.32
C VAL A 61 -14.08 -10.70 17.75
N CYS A 62 -14.75 -9.87 16.96
CA CYS A 62 -16.13 -9.47 17.17
C CYS A 62 -16.91 -9.71 15.87
N ALA A 63 -17.89 -10.62 15.93
CA ALA A 63 -18.74 -10.97 14.80
C ALA A 63 -20.11 -10.32 14.96
N PHE A 64 -20.65 -9.79 13.86
CA PHE A 64 -21.90 -9.05 13.83
C PHE A 64 -22.70 -9.35 12.54
N PRO A 65 -24.04 -9.34 12.59
CA PRO A 65 -24.86 -9.56 11.41
C PRO A 65 -24.86 -8.31 10.51
N ILE A 66 -24.93 -8.53 9.20
CA ILE A 66 -25.13 -7.49 8.19
C ILE A 66 -26.19 -7.95 7.19
N LYS A 67 -27.09 -7.04 6.83
CA LYS A 67 -28.12 -7.26 5.81
C LYS A 67 -27.83 -6.37 4.61
N LEU A 68 -27.74 -6.96 3.42
CA LEU A 68 -27.45 -6.26 2.18
C LEU A 68 -28.72 -5.68 1.55
N ALA A 69 -28.56 -4.82 0.55
CA ALA A 69 -29.64 -4.10 -0.13
C ALA A 69 -30.63 -5.02 -0.90
N ASP A 70 -30.19 -6.20 -1.32
CA ASP A 70 -31.04 -7.26 -1.91
C ASP A 70 -31.91 -7.98 -0.86
N GLY A 71 -31.66 -7.73 0.43
CA GLY A 71 -32.31 -8.38 1.55
C GLY A 71 -31.57 -9.60 2.12
N SER A 72 -30.48 -10.03 1.49
CA SER A 72 -29.66 -11.17 1.96
C SER A 72 -28.94 -10.85 3.27
N ALA A 73 -28.85 -11.83 4.17
CA ALA A 73 -28.23 -11.68 5.48
C ALA A 73 -26.94 -12.51 5.57
N TYR A 74 -25.87 -11.88 6.06
CA TYR A 74 -24.56 -12.48 6.24
C TYR A 74 -23.99 -12.12 7.62
N GLU A 75 -22.88 -12.74 7.98
CA GLU A 75 -22.04 -12.33 9.10
C GLU A 75 -20.83 -11.54 8.58
N ALA A 76 -20.43 -10.51 9.31
CA ALA A 76 -19.12 -9.91 9.19
C ALA A 76 -18.37 -10.05 10.51
N ALA A 77 -17.04 -10.09 10.46
CA ALA A 77 -16.22 -10.13 11.67
C ALA A 77 -15.06 -9.15 11.61
N ARG A 78 -14.93 -8.36 12.69
CA ARG A 78 -13.79 -7.49 12.97
C ARG A 78 -12.74 -8.27 13.77
N TYR A 79 -11.50 -8.19 13.32
CA TYR A 79 -10.30 -8.80 13.91
C TYR A 79 -9.32 -7.68 14.25
N ASN A 80 -9.22 -7.29 15.53
CA ASN A 80 -8.20 -6.32 15.96
C ASN A 80 -6.89 -7.05 16.27
N PHE A 81 -5.75 -6.55 15.81
CA PHE A 81 -4.44 -7.17 16.05
C PHE A 81 -3.31 -6.14 15.98
N ASN A 82 -2.12 -6.48 16.49
CA ASN A 82 -0.93 -5.64 16.38
C ASN A 82 -0.03 -6.15 15.26
N TRP A 83 0.24 -5.30 14.26
CA TRP A 83 1.26 -5.58 13.23
C TRP A 83 2.66 -5.41 13.83
N GLN A 84 3.57 -6.34 13.56
CA GLN A 84 4.95 -6.31 14.06
C GLN A 84 5.88 -5.56 13.10
N GLN A 85 6.92 -4.89 13.61
CA GLN A 85 7.87 -4.17 12.74
C GLN A 85 8.83 -5.17 12.07
N GLY A 86 9.18 -4.92 10.79
CA GLY A 86 10.23 -5.67 10.10
C GLY A 86 9.85 -7.06 9.61
N ILE A 87 8.58 -7.46 9.74
CA ILE A 87 8.03 -8.65 9.06
C ILE A 87 7.44 -8.29 7.70
N THR A 88 7.51 -9.22 6.75
CA THR A 88 6.78 -9.15 5.48
C THR A 88 5.43 -9.87 5.54
N THR A 89 5.17 -10.63 6.61
CA THR A 89 4.12 -11.64 6.64
C THR A 89 3.55 -11.78 8.05
N GLN A 90 2.28 -11.42 8.24
CA GLN A 90 1.56 -11.53 9.50
C GLN A 90 0.44 -12.55 9.37
N GLN A 91 0.48 -13.62 10.16
CA GLN A 91 -0.63 -14.58 10.23
C GLN A 91 -1.75 -14.05 11.14
N LEU A 92 -3.00 -14.25 10.72
CA LEU A 92 -4.22 -13.89 11.43
C LEU A 92 -5.20 -15.06 11.39
N ASN A 93 -5.64 -15.57 12.54
CA ASN A 93 -6.61 -16.65 12.61
C ASN A 93 -8.03 -16.10 12.47
N THR A 94 -8.65 -16.33 11.30
CA THR A 94 -10.01 -15.91 10.98
C THR A 94 -11.02 -17.06 11.21
N ARG A 95 -12.31 -16.80 10.99
CA ARG A 95 -13.36 -17.85 11.03
C ARG A 95 -13.16 -18.90 9.92
N ALA A 96 -12.66 -18.48 8.75
CA ALA A 96 -12.42 -19.35 7.59
C ALA A 96 -11.09 -20.12 7.66
N GLY A 97 -10.24 -19.84 8.66
CA GLY A 97 -8.90 -20.40 8.79
C GLY A 97 -7.83 -19.32 8.97
N THR A 98 -6.55 -19.71 8.91
CA THR A 98 -5.44 -18.77 9.00
C THR A 98 -5.29 -18.00 7.69
N LEU A 99 -5.49 -16.68 7.76
CA LEU A 99 -5.20 -15.73 6.70
C LEU A 99 -3.75 -15.26 6.82
N GLN A 100 -3.04 -15.20 5.70
CA GLN A 100 -1.70 -14.65 5.61
C GLN A 100 -1.76 -13.22 5.05
N LEU A 101 -1.43 -12.24 5.87
CA LEU A 101 -1.32 -10.83 5.44
C LEU A 101 0.11 -10.58 4.96
N GLU A 102 0.30 -10.26 3.69
CA GLU A 102 1.60 -10.03 3.08
C GLU A 102 1.81 -8.53 2.80
N GLY A 103 2.87 -7.96 3.34
CA GLY A 103 3.08 -6.52 3.32
C GLY A 103 4.56 -6.12 3.25
N GLN A 104 4.80 -4.84 3.04
CA GLN A 104 6.15 -4.29 2.96
C GLN A 104 6.82 -4.24 4.34
N VAL A 105 8.13 -4.50 4.38
CA VAL A 105 8.95 -4.44 5.61
C VAL A 105 8.93 -3.05 6.29
N THR A 106 8.53 -2.02 5.54
CA THR A 106 8.36 -0.62 5.97
C THR A 106 7.05 -0.34 6.70
N ILE A 107 6.10 -1.27 6.76
CA ILE A 107 4.84 -1.09 7.49
C ILE A 107 5.13 -0.90 8.99
N ALA A 108 4.76 0.27 9.51
CA ALA A 108 4.98 0.63 10.90
C ALA A 108 4.23 -0.31 11.87
N ALA A 109 4.87 -0.73 12.96
CA ALA A 109 4.19 -1.51 13.99
C ALA A 109 3.03 -0.76 14.64
N GLY A 110 2.07 -1.52 15.17
CA GLY A 110 0.95 -0.99 15.95
C GLY A 110 -0.38 -1.66 15.63
N GLU A 111 -1.38 -1.32 16.44
CA GLU A 111 -2.73 -1.85 16.35
C GLU A 111 -3.41 -1.47 15.03
N ARG A 112 -4.11 -2.44 14.44
CA ARG A 112 -4.92 -2.34 13.23
C ARG A 112 -6.13 -3.24 13.38
N SER A 113 -7.11 -3.08 12.49
CA SER A 113 -8.18 -4.08 12.36
C SER A 113 -8.44 -4.50 10.92
N LEU A 114 -8.90 -5.74 10.77
CA LEU A 114 -9.42 -6.29 9.53
C LEU A 114 -10.90 -6.61 9.74
N VAL A 115 -11.78 -6.20 8.82
CA VAL A 115 -13.20 -6.53 8.81
C VAL A 115 -13.50 -7.36 7.57
N ILE A 116 -13.91 -8.62 7.76
CA ILE A 116 -14.22 -9.56 6.68
C ILE A 116 -15.73 -9.73 6.59
N LEU A 117 -16.30 -9.54 5.40
CA LEU A 117 -17.68 -9.94 5.07
C LEU A 117 -17.70 -11.42 4.68
N HIS A 118 -18.24 -12.30 5.51
CA HIS A 118 -18.23 -13.75 5.29
C HIS A 118 -19.35 -14.19 4.32
N ARG A 119 -19.26 -13.73 3.06
CA ARG A 119 -20.16 -14.14 1.95
C ARG A 119 -19.51 -15.00 0.86
N ALA A 120 -18.19 -15.17 0.91
CA ALA A 120 -17.41 -16.16 0.17
C ALA A 120 -16.13 -16.49 0.95
N ASP A 121 -15.43 -17.55 0.59
CA ASP A 121 -14.14 -17.90 1.20
C ASP A 121 -13.09 -16.81 0.91
N THR A 122 -12.33 -16.42 1.92
CA THR A 122 -11.24 -15.44 1.77
C THR A 122 -10.02 -16.12 1.16
N ALA A 123 -9.33 -15.44 0.23
CA ALA A 123 -8.06 -15.92 -0.29
C ALA A 123 -7.05 -16.18 0.85
N PRO A 124 -6.22 -17.24 0.77
CA PRO A 124 -5.32 -17.61 1.87
C PRO A 124 -4.22 -16.55 2.12
N THR A 125 -3.88 -15.76 1.10
CA THR A 125 -3.01 -14.59 1.18
C THR A 125 -3.81 -13.32 0.83
N LEU A 126 -3.56 -12.24 1.55
CA LEU A 126 -4.05 -10.89 1.27
C LEU A 126 -2.88 -9.90 1.27
N GLU A 127 -2.62 -9.25 0.13
CA GLU A 127 -1.61 -8.21 0.01
C GLU A 127 -2.07 -6.91 0.70
N VAL A 128 -1.21 -6.33 1.54
CA VAL A 128 -1.46 -5.10 2.29
C VAL A 128 -0.38 -4.04 2.05
N THR A 129 -0.81 -2.82 1.76
CA THR A 129 0.04 -1.68 1.42
C THR A 129 0.54 -0.92 2.65
N ASP A 130 1.60 -0.14 2.48
CA ASP A 130 2.07 0.88 3.43
C ASP A 130 1.03 1.95 3.78
N LEU A 131 0.06 2.20 2.90
CA LEU A 131 -1.18 2.97 3.15
C LEU A 131 -2.13 2.37 4.20
N TRP A 132 -1.66 1.43 5.03
CA TRP A 132 -2.36 0.89 6.19
C TRP A 132 -1.65 1.31 7.48
N PRO A 133 -1.82 2.58 7.96
CA PRO A 133 -1.14 3.09 9.16
C PRO A 133 -1.71 2.48 10.46
N PRO A 134 -1.04 2.63 11.62
CA PRO A 134 -1.62 2.27 12.92
C PRO A 134 -2.97 2.97 13.16
N GLY A 135 -3.90 2.27 13.82
CA GLY A 135 -5.28 2.73 14.06
C GLY A 135 -6.22 2.63 12.85
N SER A 136 -5.73 2.23 11.67
CA SER A 136 -6.57 2.06 10.48
C SER A 136 -7.21 0.67 10.37
N THR A 137 -8.26 0.59 9.58
CA THR A 137 -9.07 -0.61 9.38
C THR A 137 -9.14 -0.96 7.90
N LEU A 138 -8.83 -2.20 7.56
CA LEU A 138 -9.03 -2.78 6.23
C LEU A 138 -10.36 -3.53 6.23
N LEU A 139 -11.26 -3.18 5.33
CA LEU A 139 -12.54 -3.84 5.08
C LEU A 139 -12.40 -4.66 3.80
N ILE A 140 -12.84 -5.92 3.77
CA ILE A 140 -12.77 -6.77 2.58
C ILE A 140 -14.11 -7.46 2.27
N ASP A 141 -14.41 -7.58 0.98
CA ASP A 141 -15.47 -8.42 0.44
C ASP A 141 -14.86 -9.55 -0.44
N PRO A 142 -14.73 -10.78 0.08
CA PRO A 142 -14.17 -11.90 -0.66
C PRO A 142 -14.93 -12.29 -1.94
N LEU A 143 -16.20 -11.93 -2.10
CA LEU A 143 -16.99 -12.33 -3.28
C LEU A 143 -16.65 -11.49 -4.53
N THR A 144 -16.32 -10.22 -4.36
CA THR A 144 -15.88 -9.33 -5.47
C THR A 144 -14.37 -9.10 -5.48
N GLY A 145 -13.65 -9.51 -4.43
CA GLY A 145 -12.25 -9.13 -4.23
C GLY A 145 -12.05 -7.65 -3.93
N ALA A 146 -13.14 -6.88 -3.74
CA ALA A 146 -13.05 -5.47 -3.38
C ALA A 146 -12.59 -5.29 -1.92
N SER A 147 -11.91 -4.18 -1.66
CA SER A 147 -11.51 -3.78 -0.30
C SER A 147 -11.42 -2.27 -0.12
N GLU A 148 -11.52 -1.82 1.13
CA GLU A 148 -11.40 -0.42 1.54
C GLU A 148 -10.50 -0.30 2.77
N THR A 149 -9.53 0.62 2.76
CA THR A 149 -8.80 1.02 3.97
C THR A 149 -9.36 2.35 4.47
N ARG A 150 -9.89 2.37 5.70
CA ARG A 150 -10.28 3.60 6.42
C ARG A 150 -9.28 3.93 7.53
N ARG A 151 -8.97 5.23 7.69
CA ARG A 151 -8.16 5.75 8.80
C ARG A 151 -8.98 5.76 10.10
N ALA A 152 -8.32 6.06 11.22
CA ALA A 152 -8.97 6.11 12.54
C ALA A 152 -10.09 7.16 12.66
N ASP A 153 -10.08 8.19 11.83
CA ASP A 153 -11.13 9.22 11.71
C ASP A 153 -12.29 8.81 10.78
N GLY A 154 -12.26 7.60 10.22
CA GLY A 154 -13.23 7.07 9.26
C GLY A 154 -13.02 7.52 7.82
N THR A 155 -12.05 8.40 7.53
CA THR A 155 -11.74 8.80 6.15
C THR A 155 -11.15 7.66 5.34
N VAL A 156 -11.51 7.58 4.06
CA VAL A 156 -10.94 6.59 3.13
C VAL A 156 -9.47 6.94 2.83
N ALA A 157 -8.59 5.95 2.96
CA ALA A 157 -7.19 6.01 2.56
C ALA A 157 -6.91 5.24 1.26
N ARG A 158 -7.61 4.12 1.06
CA ARG A 158 -7.47 3.28 -0.15
C ARG A 158 -8.79 2.59 -0.49
N GLN A 159 -9.08 2.41 -1.78
CA GLN A 159 -10.12 1.53 -2.29
C GLN A 159 -9.53 0.70 -3.43
N LEU A 160 -9.60 -0.63 -3.33
CA LEU A 160 -9.12 -1.55 -4.35
C LEU A 160 -10.28 -2.38 -4.87
N LEU A 161 -10.41 -2.45 -6.19
CA LEU A 161 -11.23 -3.42 -6.90
C LEU A 161 -10.28 -4.38 -7.65
N MET A 162 -10.45 -5.68 -7.42
CA MET A 162 -9.77 -6.73 -8.20
C MET A 162 -10.67 -7.14 -9.37
N ASP A 163 -10.09 -7.69 -10.42
CA ASP A 163 -10.85 -8.18 -11.59
C ASP A 163 -10.42 -9.58 -12.04
N ALA A 164 -11.31 -10.26 -12.77
CA ALA A 164 -11.25 -11.69 -13.07
C ALA A 164 -10.40 -12.01 -14.31
N VAL A 165 -9.07 -11.80 -14.18
CA VAL A 165 -8.02 -12.01 -15.18
C VAL A 165 -8.32 -13.15 -16.18
N GLY A 166 -8.41 -12.81 -17.47
CA GLY A 166 -8.59 -13.74 -18.59
C GLY A 166 -9.98 -13.72 -19.24
N ASP A 167 -10.90 -12.86 -18.81
CA ASP A 167 -12.27 -12.78 -19.36
C ASP A 167 -12.39 -12.03 -20.70
N THR A 168 -11.26 -11.48 -21.20
CA THR A 168 -11.10 -10.58 -22.38
C THR A 168 -11.65 -11.07 -23.72
N ARG A 169 -12.35 -12.20 -23.77
CA ARG A 169 -12.99 -12.76 -24.98
C ARG A 169 -11.98 -13.11 -26.08
N GLY A 170 -10.75 -13.45 -25.69
CA GLY A 170 -9.64 -13.78 -26.59
C GLY A 170 -8.87 -12.56 -27.12
N MET A 171 -9.04 -11.39 -26.49
CA MET A 171 -8.28 -10.18 -26.82
C MET A 171 -6.95 -10.12 -26.04
N PRO A 172 -5.98 -9.28 -26.44
CA PRO A 172 -4.64 -9.25 -25.84
C PRO A 172 -4.64 -8.94 -24.33
N ALA A 173 -3.72 -9.56 -23.59
CA ALA A 173 -3.61 -9.46 -22.13
C ALA A 173 -3.24 -8.07 -21.57
N TYR A 174 -2.99 -7.07 -22.42
CA TYR A 174 -2.87 -5.67 -22.01
C TYR A 174 -4.22 -4.92 -22.02
N LEU A 175 -5.31 -5.58 -22.43
CA LEU A 175 -6.69 -5.10 -22.27
C LEU A 175 -7.41 -5.87 -21.13
N ASP A 176 -6.72 -6.81 -20.51
CA ASP A 176 -7.13 -7.61 -19.36
C ASP A 176 -6.87 -6.79 -18.10
N ILE A 177 -7.90 -6.21 -17.48
CA ILE A 177 -7.78 -5.49 -16.21
C ILE A 177 -7.48 -6.52 -15.12
N LYS A 178 -6.50 -6.21 -14.28
CA LYS A 178 -6.18 -6.98 -13.06
C LYS A 178 -6.72 -6.30 -11.81
N SER A 179 -6.65 -4.96 -11.76
CA SER A 179 -7.14 -4.18 -10.63
C SER A 179 -7.32 -2.70 -10.94
N VAL A 180 -8.15 -2.05 -10.11
CA VAL A 180 -8.32 -0.59 -10.03
C VAL A 180 -8.10 -0.14 -8.58
N ASP A 181 -7.15 0.75 -8.35
CA ASP A 181 -6.72 1.20 -7.02
C ASP A 181 -6.87 2.72 -6.90
N ARG A 182 -7.76 3.21 -6.01
CA ARG A 182 -7.85 4.61 -5.60
C ARG A 182 -7.11 4.80 -4.29
N GLN A 183 -6.07 5.63 -4.27
CA GLN A 183 -5.28 5.96 -3.08
C GLN A 183 -5.43 7.44 -2.74
N PHE A 184 -5.93 7.74 -1.55
CA PHE A 184 -6.35 9.08 -1.13
C PHE A 184 -5.32 9.72 -0.20
N ASP A 185 -5.11 11.03 -0.33
CA ASP A 185 -4.42 11.82 0.69
C ASP A 185 -5.37 12.23 1.83
N ALA A 186 -4.94 13.17 2.69
CA ALA A 186 -5.74 13.70 3.79
C ALA A 186 -6.56 14.95 3.42
N ALA A 187 -6.39 15.51 2.22
CA ALA A 187 -7.16 16.63 1.67
C ALA A 187 -8.33 16.17 0.79
N GLY A 188 -8.38 14.88 0.42
CA GLY A 188 -9.41 14.29 -0.43
C GLY A 188 -9.01 14.15 -1.90
N SER A 189 -7.83 14.66 -2.28
CA SER A 189 -7.22 14.35 -3.58
C SER A 189 -6.72 12.90 -3.58
N TYR A 190 -6.66 12.28 -4.77
CA TYR A 190 -6.37 10.86 -4.88
C TYR A 190 -5.66 10.52 -6.19
N ILE A 191 -5.02 9.36 -6.19
CA ILE A 191 -4.41 8.75 -7.37
C ILE A 191 -5.22 7.50 -7.70
N LEU A 192 -5.83 7.47 -8.88
CA LEU A 192 -6.47 6.27 -9.43
C LEU A 192 -5.48 5.56 -10.35
N ARG A 193 -5.28 4.25 -10.17
CA ARG A 193 -4.49 3.40 -11.06
C ARG A 193 -5.33 2.27 -11.63
N ILE A 194 -5.33 2.07 -12.95
CA ILE A 194 -5.70 0.79 -13.58
C ILE A 194 -4.41 0.02 -13.80
N THR A 195 -4.36 -1.25 -13.38
CA THR A 195 -3.28 -2.18 -13.74
C THR A 195 -3.85 -3.30 -14.61
N THR A 196 -3.22 -3.55 -15.75
CA THR A 196 -3.55 -4.64 -16.68
C THR A 196 -2.65 -5.86 -16.46
N ASN A 197 -3.05 -7.03 -16.97
CA ASN A 197 -2.30 -8.27 -16.80
C ASN A 197 -0.90 -8.22 -17.46
N THR A 198 -0.79 -7.62 -18.66
CA THR A 198 0.51 -7.35 -19.32
C THR A 198 0.68 -5.88 -19.72
N ALA A 199 1.92 -5.47 -20.01
CA ALA A 199 2.28 -4.12 -20.46
C ALA A 199 1.72 -3.78 -21.85
N HIS A 200 1.47 -2.49 -22.11
CA HIS A 200 0.91 -2.03 -23.39
C HIS A 200 1.99 -1.94 -24.48
N GLU A 201 2.25 -3.05 -25.17
CA GLU A 201 3.35 -3.19 -26.12
C GLU A 201 2.91 -3.75 -27.49
N GLY A 202 3.68 -3.42 -28.53
CA GLY A 202 3.62 -4.09 -29.84
C GLY A 202 2.79 -3.36 -30.91
N LYS A 203 2.09 -4.15 -31.75
CA LYS A 203 1.34 -3.66 -32.91
C LYS A 203 -0.16 -3.67 -32.65
N PHE A 204 -0.82 -2.57 -32.96
CA PHE A 204 -2.26 -2.38 -32.79
C PHE A 204 -3.03 -2.82 -34.04
N ILE A 205 -3.87 -3.84 -33.91
CA ILE A 205 -4.69 -4.38 -35.02
C ILE A 205 -6.10 -3.76 -35.12
N TRP A 206 -6.41 -2.80 -34.25
CA TRP A 206 -7.64 -1.99 -34.27
C TRP A 206 -7.29 -0.51 -34.50
N SER A 207 -8.24 0.27 -35.00
CA SER A 207 -8.08 1.72 -35.21
C SER A 207 -7.71 2.47 -33.92
N PHE A 208 -8.23 1.98 -32.79
CA PHE A 208 -7.77 2.35 -31.46
C PHE A 208 -8.03 1.24 -30.42
N GLN A 209 -7.33 1.36 -29.30
CA GLN A 209 -7.58 0.69 -28.03
C GLN A 209 -7.68 1.74 -26.93
N GLU A 210 -8.42 1.46 -25.86
CA GLU A 210 -8.59 2.40 -24.74
C GLU A 210 -8.74 1.70 -23.39
N LEU A 211 -8.24 2.38 -22.36
CA LEU A 211 -8.58 2.16 -20.96
C LEU A 211 -9.38 3.37 -20.47
N GLU A 212 -10.56 3.11 -19.93
CA GLU A 212 -11.49 4.13 -19.44
C GLU A 212 -11.75 3.95 -17.95
N ILE A 213 -11.71 5.07 -17.22
CA ILE A 213 -12.28 5.21 -15.88
C ILE A 213 -13.60 5.96 -15.97
N ALA A 214 -14.63 5.44 -15.30
CA ALA A 214 -15.89 6.13 -15.08
C ALA A 214 -15.94 6.58 -13.61
N ILE A 215 -16.35 7.83 -13.37
CA ILE A 215 -16.44 8.44 -12.03
C ILE A 215 -17.74 9.27 -11.99
N GLY A 216 -18.76 8.76 -11.28
CA GLY A 216 -20.12 9.31 -11.38
C GLY A 216 -20.68 9.21 -12.80
N GLU A 217 -21.04 10.35 -13.41
CA GLU A 217 -21.46 10.42 -14.83
C GLU A 217 -20.30 10.68 -15.80
N GLU A 218 -19.15 11.14 -15.29
CA GLU A 218 -17.99 11.55 -16.06
C GLU A 218 -17.08 10.36 -16.39
N ARG A 219 -16.32 10.46 -17.50
CA ARG A 219 -15.40 9.40 -17.91
C ARG A 219 -14.11 9.98 -18.48
N ILE A 220 -12.96 9.46 -18.04
CA ILE A 220 -11.64 9.84 -18.54
C ILE A 220 -11.05 8.61 -19.24
N VAL A 221 -10.47 8.81 -20.42
CA VAL A 221 -10.06 7.73 -21.33
C VAL A 221 -8.62 7.96 -21.77
N GLN A 222 -7.73 7.01 -21.47
CA GLN A 222 -6.46 6.86 -22.17
C GLN A 222 -6.75 6.03 -23.43
N ARG A 223 -6.40 6.55 -24.60
CA ARG A 223 -6.62 5.88 -25.90
C ARG A 223 -5.32 5.83 -26.69
N THR A 224 -4.91 4.65 -27.11
CA THR A 224 -3.80 4.44 -28.06
C THR A 224 -4.36 4.15 -29.44
N LEU A 225 -4.00 4.97 -30.43
CA LEU A 225 -4.39 4.78 -31.84
C LEU A 225 -3.57 3.68 -32.52
N SER A 226 -4.03 3.19 -33.68
CA SER A 226 -3.31 2.21 -34.50
C SER A 226 -1.87 2.61 -34.86
N SER A 227 -1.58 3.91 -34.89
CA SER A 227 -0.26 4.51 -35.14
C SER A 227 0.65 4.56 -33.90
N GLY A 228 0.19 4.08 -32.73
CA GLY A 228 0.88 4.22 -31.45
C GLY A 228 0.76 5.62 -30.82
N LYS A 229 0.10 6.59 -31.49
CA LYS A 229 -0.19 7.88 -30.86
C LYS A 229 -1.16 7.68 -29.69
N GLN A 230 -0.76 8.10 -28.50
CA GLN A 230 -1.64 8.20 -27.33
C GLN A 230 -2.45 9.51 -27.37
N LEU A 231 -3.67 9.44 -26.83
CA LEU A 231 -4.60 10.53 -26.59
C LEU A 231 -5.20 10.36 -25.20
N ASN A 232 -5.40 11.46 -24.48
CA ASN A 232 -6.16 11.46 -23.22
C ASN A 232 -7.42 12.27 -23.46
N LEU A 233 -8.59 11.67 -23.25
CA LEU A 233 -9.89 12.24 -23.60
C LEU A 233 -10.79 12.33 -22.37
N TYR A 234 -11.58 13.39 -22.30
CA TYR A 234 -12.53 13.64 -21.22
C TYR A 234 -13.96 13.69 -21.75
N TYR A 235 -14.86 12.95 -21.11
CA TYR A 235 -16.27 12.84 -21.46
C TYR A 235 -17.12 13.30 -20.26
N PRO A 236 -17.45 14.60 -20.14
CA PRO A 236 -18.29 15.11 -19.05
C PRO A 236 -19.73 14.60 -19.10
N THR A 237 -20.20 14.22 -20.29
CA THR A 237 -21.52 13.61 -20.52
C THR A 237 -21.45 12.64 -21.71
N LYS A 238 -22.38 11.68 -21.78
CA LYS A 238 -22.45 10.73 -22.91
C LYS A 238 -22.64 11.46 -24.25
N GLY A 239 -21.71 11.25 -25.18
CA GLY A 239 -21.78 11.78 -26.55
C GLY A 239 -20.99 13.07 -26.81
N LYS A 240 -20.40 13.71 -25.80
CA LYS A 240 -19.46 14.83 -25.97
C LYS A 240 -18.10 14.46 -25.40
N TYR A 241 -17.02 14.97 -26.02
CA TYR A 241 -15.67 14.84 -25.48
C TYR A 241 -14.81 16.06 -25.77
N SER A 242 -13.79 16.25 -24.94
CA SER A 242 -12.63 17.12 -25.17
C SER A 242 -11.34 16.31 -24.99
N ASP A 243 -10.19 16.94 -25.24
CA ASP A 243 -8.94 16.46 -24.64
C ASP A 243 -9.03 16.57 -23.10
N TYR A 244 -8.40 15.63 -22.39
CA TYR A 244 -8.23 15.67 -20.93
C TYR A 244 -6.97 16.47 -20.60
N THR A 245 -7.11 17.50 -19.77
CA THR A 245 -6.03 18.44 -19.42
C THR A 245 -5.25 18.05 -18.17
N GLY A 246 -5.72 17.06 -17.41
CA GLY A 246 -5.02 16.55 -16.23
C GLY A 246 -3.88 15.60 -16.58
N THR A 247 -3.06 15.26 -15.57
CA THR A 247 -1.93 14.35 -15.73
C THR A 247 -2.41 12.91 -15.97
N VAL A 248 -1.76 12.21 -16.90
CA VAL A 248 -1.85 10.76 -17.07
C VAL A 248 -0.43 10.20 -17.16
N VAL A 249 -0.10 9.23 -16.31
CA VAL A 249 1.21 8.56 -16.31
C VAL A 249 1.02 7.09 -16.70
N VAL A 250 1.72 6.65 -17.73
CA VAL A 250 1.76 5.24 -18.17
C VAL A 250 3.11 4.65 -17.77
N GLN A 251 3.11 3.57 -17.01
CA GLN A 251 4.31 2.86 -16.56
C GLN A 251 4.09 1.35 -16.67
N ALA A 252 4.77 0.71 -17.63
CA ALA A 252 4.62 -0.71 -17.97
C ALA A 252 3.16 -1.13 -18.23
N ASN A 253 2.53 -1.80 -17.26
CA ASN A 253 1.15 -2.29 -17.29
C ASN A 253 0.18 -1.48 -16.41
N THR A 254 0.60 -0.31 -15.90
CA THR A 254 -0.24 0.54 -15.05
C THR A 254 -0.42 1.92 -15.67
N VAL A 255 -1.67 2.38 -15.75
CA VAL A 255 -2.03 3.76 -16.11
C VAL A 255 -2.56 4.47 -14.87
N THR A 256 -2.07 5.68 -14.64
CA THR A 256 -2.24 6.43 -13.39
C THR A 256 -2.79 7.83 -13.65
N TRP A 257 -3.85 8.20 -12.95
CA TRP A 257 -4.51 9.52 -12.98
C TRP A 257 -4.49 10.15 -11.58
N PRO A 258 -3.72 11.23 -11.35
CA PRO A 258 -3.90 12.11 -10.19
C PRO A 258 -5.17 12.96 -10.38
N LEU A 259 -6.05 12.98 -9.39
CA LEU A 259 -7.37 13.59 -9.41
C LEU A 259 -7.63 14.36 -8.11
N GLN A 260 -8.35 15.48 -8.20
CA GLN A 260 -8.65 16.35 -7.06
C GLN A 260 -10.10 16.23 -6.58
N ASP A 261 -11.03 15.95 -7.50
CA ASP A 261 -12.47 15.89 -7.26
C ASP A 261 -13.08 14.52 -7.57
N GLY A 262 -14.31 14.28 -7.10
CA GLY A 262 -15.07 13.05 -7.39
C GLY A 262 -14.65 11.81 -6.60
N GLY A 263 -13.75 11.95 -5.62
CA GLY A 263 -13.18 10.82 -4.87
C GLY A 263 -14.18 9.93 -4.13
N LEU A 264 -15.33 10.47 -3.73
CA LEU A 264 -16.42 9.71 -3.09
C LEU A 264 -17.51 9.25 -4.07
N LEU A 265 -17.39 9.57 -5.37
CA LEU A 265 -18.34 9.10 -6.38
C LEU A 265 -18.11 7.61 -6.70
N PRO A 266 -19.15 6.88 -7.14
CA PRO A 266 -19.02 5.54 -7.69
C PRO A 266 -18.02 5.51 -8.84
N PHE A 267 -17.21 4.45 -8.91
CA PHE A 267 -16.25 4.25 -10.01
C PHE A 267 -16.26 2.83 -10.55
N ALA A 268 -15.83 2.70 -11.80
CA ALA A 268 -15.55 1.46 -12.50
C ALA A 268 -14.46 1.71 -13.56
N ALA A 269 -13.83 0.64 -14.04
CA ALA A 269 -12.95 0.68 -15.22
C ALA A 269 -13.46 -0.22 -16.34
N ARG A 270 -13.07 0.08 -17.57
CA ARG A 270 -13.26 -0.82 -18.72
C ARG A 270 -12.15 -0.68 -19.75
N SER A 271 -11.87 -1.77 -20.45
CA SER A 271 -11.03 -1.78 -21.65
C SER A 271 -11.90 -1.90 -22.91
N ALA A 272 -11.45 -1.28 -24.00
CA ALA A 272 -12.16 -1.38 -25.27
C ALA A 272 -11.23 -1.24 -26.48
N THR A 273 -11.79 -1.64 -27.62
CA THR A 273 -11.23 -1.44 -28.96
C THR A 273 -12.19 -0.59 -29.78
N SER A 274 -11.78 -0.17 -30.98
CA SER A 274 -12.68 0.43 -31.96
C SER A 274 -13.78 -0.50 -32.50
N ALA A 275 -13.87 -1.76 -32.04
CA ALA A 275 -14.87 -2.74 -32.46
C ALA A 275 -15.82 -3.16 -31.32
N ALA A 276 -15.33 -3.30 -30.09
CA ALA A 276 -16.12 -3.72 -28.93
C ALA A 276 -15.48 -3.28 -27.59
N ALA A 277 -16.30 -3.21 -26.53
CA ALA A 277 -15.78 -3.36 -25.17
C ALA A 277 -15.20 -4.78 -25.02
N VAL A 278 -14.05 -4.87 -24.36
CA VAL A 278 -13.28 -6.11 -24.24
C VAL A 278 -13.52 -6.75 -22.88
N ASP A 279 -13.26 -5.97 -21.83
CA ASP A 279 -13.33 -6.32 -20.42
C ASP A 279 -13.79 -5.08 -19.62
N LYS A 280 -14.39 -5.29 -18.44
CA LYS A 280 -14.96 -4.23 -17.58
C LYS A 280 -15.22 -4.72 -16.15
N THR A 281 -14.70 -3.97 -15.18
CA THR A 281 -14.95 -4.19 -13.76
C THR A 281 -16.44 -4.03 -13.43
N GLU A 282 -16.84 -4.51 -12.26
CA GLU A 282 -18.08 -4.02 -11.63
C GLU A 282 -17.91 -2.57 -11.12
N ALA A 283 -19.00 -1.97 -10.64
CA ALA A 283 -18.94 -0.69 -9.94
C ALA A 283 -18.56 -0.91 -8.48
N TYR A 284 -17.64 -0.08 -7.95
CA TYR A 284 -17.15 -0.24 -6.59
C TYR A 284 -18.27 -0.07 -5.53
N PRO A 285 -18.45 -1.02 -4.59
CA PRO A 285 -19.61 -1.04 -3.70
C PRO A 285 -19.41 -0.13 -2.46
N ALA A 286 -19.36 1.19 -2.68
CA ALA A 286 -19.09 2.18 -1.63
C ALA A 286 -20.14 2.18 -0.48
N GLU A 287 -21.41 1.90 -0.78
CA GLU A 287 -22.47 1.77 0.22
C GLU A 287 -22.27 0.53 1.11
N LEU A 288 -21.76 -0.58 0.56
CA LEU A 288 -21.44 -1.79 1.32
C LEU A 288 -20.33 -1.51 2.32
N PHE A 289 -19.22 -0.91 1.89
CA PHE A 289 -18.09 -0.63 2.78
C PHE A 289 -18.40 0.43 3.83
N SER A 290 -19.26 1.41 3.52
CA SER A 290 -19.75 2.38 4.51
C SER A 290 -20.65 1.71 5.55
N SER A 291 -21.62 0.89 5.12
CA SER A 291 -22.47 0.09 6.02
C SER A 291 -21.65 -0.86 6.90
N LEU A 292 -20.65 -1.52 6.32
CA LEU A 292 -19.77 -2.47 7.00
C LEU A 292 -18.87 -1.78 8.04
N TRP A 293 -18.38 -0.57 7.74
CA TRP A 293 -17.64 0.28 8.67
C TRP A 293 -18.50 0.74 9.85
N GLU A 294 -19.70 1.26 9.58
CA GLU A 294 -20.61 1.76 10.61
C GLU A 294 -21.07 0.63 11.55
N LEU A 295 -21.40 -0.54 11.01
CA LEU A 295 -21.74 -1.73 11.81
C LEU A 295 -20.55 -2.26 12.63
N ALA A 296 -19.32 -2.22 12.07
CA ALA A 296 -18.10 -2.61 12.80
C ALA A 296 -17.72 -1.62 13.92
N ALA A 297 -18.10 -0.35 13.79
CA ALA A 297 -17.97 0.63 14.86
C ALA A 297 -19.06 0.47 15.92
N ALA A 298 -20.33 0.30 15.51
CA ALA A 298 -21.47 0.17 16.43
C ALA A 298 -21.50 -1.15 17.20
N SER A 299 -20.96 -2.24 16.64
CA SER A 299 -20.99 -3.58 17.26
C SER A 299 -19.71 -3.95 18.00
N CYS A 300 -18.59 -3.29 17.70
CA CYS A 300 -17.24 -3.73 18.07
C CYS A 300 -16.26 -2.57 18.40
N GLY A 301 -16.79 -1.38 18.70
CA GLY A 301 -16.05 -0.19 19.13
C GLY A 301 -16.12 0.08 20.63
#